data_AF-M6FNR3-F1
#
_entry.id   AF-M6FNR3-F1
#
_cell.length_a   1.000
_cell.length_b   1.000
_cell.length_c   1.000
_cell.angle_alpha   90.00
_cell.angle_beta   90.00
_cell.angle_gamma   90.00
#
_symmetry.space_group_name_H-M   'P 1'
#
loop_
_entity.id
_entity.type
_entity.pdbx_description
1 polymer ?
#
loop_
_entity_poly.entity_id
_entity_poly.type
_entity_poly.pdbx_seq_one_letter_code
_entity_poly.pdbx_strand_id
1 'polypeptide(L)'
;LAKMVGLHKNHIGRYERGDSQPTADKIRKLADTLGVSGDVLLGNTTQDQAKIQIGDRDLLNLFSEVEKLSSEDKEKVSDFLDAFLMKRKMKQMVGR
;
A
#
# COMPACT_ATOMS: atom_id res chain seq x y z
N LEU A 1 0.74 -19.95 11.28
CA LEU A 1 -0.09 -19.59 10.10
C LEU A 1 -1.26 -20.54 9.86
N ALA A 2 -1.04 -21.81 9.49
CA ALA A 2 -2.10 -22.78 9.19
C ALA A 2 -3.27 -22.82 10.22
N LYS A 3 -2.94 -22.91 11.52
CA LYS A 3 -3.92 -22.87 12.62
C LYS A 3 -4.67 -21.54 12.74
N MET A 4 -4.00 -20.42 12.45
CA MET A 4 -4.57 -19.07 12.56
C MET A 4 -5.56 -18.78 11.42
N VAL A 5 -5.28 -19.31 10.23
CA VAL A 5 -6.11 -19.12 9.03
C VAL A 5 -7.21 -20.19 8.91
N GLY A 6 -7.19 -21.21 9.79
CA GLY A 6 -8.09 -22.36 9.72
C GLY A 6 -7.85 -23.25 8.50
N LEU A 7 -6.61 -23.32 8.02
CA LEU A 7 -6.20 -24.13 6.87
C LEU A 7 -5.31 -25.29 7.30
N HIS A 8 -5.42 -26.42 6.60
CA HIS A 8 -4.49 -27.53 6.81
C HIS A 8 -3.08 -27.15 6.35
N LYS A 9 -2.06 -27.56 7.11
CA LYS A 9 -0.64 -27.27 6.84
C LYS A 9 -0.20 -27.60 5.40
N ASN A 10 -0.75 -28.66 4.82
CA ASN A 10 -0.46 -29.06 3.43
C ASN A 10 -0.96 -28.04 2.41
N HIS A 11 -2.08 -27.35 2.66
CA HIS A 11 -2.57 -26.31 1.76
C HIS A 11 -1.65 -25.09 1.77
N ILE A 12 -1.22 -24.65 2.95
CA ILE A 12 -0.25 -23.55 3.08
C ILE A 12 1.04 -23.86 2.32
N GLY A 13 1.62 -25.04 2.57
CA GLY A 13 2.86 -25.43 1.87
C GLY A 13 2.70 -25.56 0.35
N ARG A 14 1.52 -25.94 -0.15
CA ARG A 14 1.24 -25.95 -1.59
C ARG A 14 1.09 -24.53 -2.16
N TYR A 15 0.55 -23.58 -1.40
CA TYR A 15 0.48 -22.18 -1.81
C TYR A 15 1.87 -21.56 -1.87
N GLU A 16 2.70 -21.81 -0.86
CA GLU A 16 4.07 -21.29 -0.78
C GLU A 16 4.98 -21.83 -1.88
N ARG A 17 4.79 -23.08 -2.32
CA ARG A 17 5.54 -23.70 -3.44
C ARG A 17 4.94 -23.41 -4.81
N GLY A 18 3.76 -22.78 -4.89
CA GLY A 18 3.06 -22.55 -6.15
C GLY A 18 2.38 -23.79 -6.75
N ASP A 19 2.35 -24.92 -6.04
CA ASP A 19 1.69 -26.18 -6.47
C ASP A 19 0.16 -26.01 -6.63
N SER A 20 -0.42 -24.99 -5.99
CA SER A 20 -1.84 -24.63 -6.11
C SER A 20 -2.07 -23.17 -5.76
N GLN A 21 -3.16 -22.58 -6.25
CA GLN A 21 -3.55 -21.22 -5.91
C GLN A 21 -4.69 -21.20 -4.87
N PRO A 22 -4.65 -20.29 -3.88
CA PRO A 22 -5.75 -20.10 -2.95
C PRO A 22 -6.97 -19.47 -3.64
N THR A 23 -8.17 -19.79 -3.16
CA THR A 23 -9.40 -19.10 -3.58
C THR A 23 -9.47 -17.69 -2.97
N ALA A 24 -10.30 -16.81 -3.53
CA ALA A 24 -10.51 -15.45 -3.02
C ALA A 24 -10.78 -15.40 -1.49
N ASP A 25 -11.64 -16.29 -0.98
CA ASP A 25 -11.93 -16.38 0.45
C ASP A 25 -10.70 -16.73 1.30
N LYS A 26 -9.81 -17.57 0.76
CA LYS A 26 -8.58 -17.97 1.46
C LYS A 26 -7.54 -16.86 1.42
N ILE A 27 -7.44 -16.14 0.31
CA ILE A 27 -6.59 -14.94 0.19
C ILE A 27 -7.03 -13.90 1.21
N ARG A 28 -8.33 -13.63 1.32
CA ARG A 28 -8.87 -12.70 2.31
C ARG A 28 -8.52 -13.11 3.74
N LYS A 29 -8.75 -14.37 4.11
CA LYS A 29 -8.39 -14.89 5.45
C LYS A 29 -6.89 -14.79 5.73
N LEU A 30 -6.05 -15.07 4.73
CA LEU A 30 -4.59 -14.94 4.84
C LEU A 30 -4.21 -13.47 5.06
N ALA A 31 -4.77 -12.56 4.27
CA ALA A 31 -4.54 -11.11 4.34
C ALA A 31 -4.91 -10.56 5.73
N ASP A 32 -6.11 -10.88 6.21
CA ASP A 32 -6.60 -10.47 7.53
C ASP A 32 -5.71 -11.02 8.67
N THR A 33 -5.27 -12.27 8.55
CA THR A 33 -4.40 -12.92 9.56
C THR A 33 -2.99 -12.36 9.58
N LEU A 34 -2.47 -11.96 8.42
CA LEU A 34 -1.10 -11.45 8.24
C LEU A 34 -1.02 -9.92 8.35
N GLY A 35 -2.14 -9.21 8.39
CA GLY A 35 -2.19 -7.76 8.43
C GLY A 35 -1.68 -7.09 7.13
N VAL A 36 -1.87 -7.74 5.99
CA VAL A 36 -1.46 -7.25 4.66
C VAL A 36 -2.68 -7.18 3.72
N SER A 37 -2.56 -6.50 2.57
CA SER A 37 -3.61 -6.54 1.54
C SER A 37 -3.58 -7.85 0.74
N GLY A 38 -4.72 -8.23 0.16
CA GLY A 38 -4.80 -9.40 -0.72
C GLY A 38 -3.87 -9.31 -1.93
N ASP A 39 -3.62 -8.10 -2.43
CA ASP A 39 -2.74 -7.85 -3.58
C ASP A 39 -1.29 -8.25 -3.30
N VAL A 40 -0.81 -8.06 -2.05
CA VAL A 40 0.52 -8.51 -1.61
C VAL A 40 0.64 -10.03 -1.71
N LEU A 41 -0.43 -10.76 -1.39
CA LEU A 41 -0.43 -12.23 -1.44
C LEU A 41 -0.55 -12.77 -2.87
N LEU A 42 -1.14 -12.00 -3.78
CA LEU A 42 -1.31 -12.36 -5.19
C LEU A 42 -0.06 -12.06 -6.04
N GLY A 43 0.99 -11.50 -5.44
CA GLY A 43 2.17 -11.09 -6.19
C GLY A 43 1.91 -9.87 -7.09
N ASN A 44 0.79 -9.16 -6.90
CA ASN A 44 0.50 -7.86 -7.51
C ASN A 44 1.28 -6.75 -6.80
N THR A 45 2.50 -7.03 -6.36
CA THR A 45 3.44 -6.00 -5.95
C THR A 45 3.92 -5.31 -7.21
N THR A 46 3.26 -4.23 -7.61
CA THR A 46 3.98 -3.05 -8.08
C THR A 46 5.02 -2.75 -7.00
N GLN A 47 6.21 -3.27 -7.22
CA GLN A 47 7.29 -3.35 -6.22
C GLN A 47 7.78 -1.96 -5.75
N ASP A 48 7.24 -0.88 -6.31
CA ASP A 48 7.56 0.51 -5.99
C ASP A 48 6.43 1.31 -5.32
N GLN A 49 5.19 0.80 -5.21
CA GLN A 49 4.07 1.55 -4.59
C GLN A 49 3.80 1.13 -3.14
N ALA A 50 4.24 -0.07 -2.75
CA ALA A 50 4.05 -0.60 -1.40
C ALA A 50 5.18 -0.17 -0.46
N LYS A 51 5.12 1.07 0.04
CA LYS A 51 5.56 1.49 1.41
C LYS A 51 5.58 3.02 1.57
N ILE A 52 4.43 3.67 1.44
CA ILE A 52 4.21 4.93 2.17
C ILE A 52 3.09 4.66 3.16
N GLN A 53 3.48 4.26 4.39
CA GLN A 53 2.53 4.31 5.50
C GLN A 53 2.43 5.77 5.93
N ILE A 54 1.37 6.44 5.46
CA ILE A 54 1.00 7.74 6.00
C ILE A 54 0.38 7.47 7.38
N GLY A 55 1.16 7.68 8.45
CA GLY A 55 0.68 7.47 9.83
C GLY A 55 -0.26 8.58 10.33
N ASP A 56 -0.31 9.71 9.61
CA ASP A 56 -1.16 10.84 9.90
C ASP A 56 -2.55 10.66 9.24
N ARG A 57 -3.60 10.65 10.08
CA ARG A 57 -4.97 10.43 9.62
C ARG A 57 -5.51 11.59 8.78
N ASP A 58 -5.08 12.81 9.05
CA ASP A 58 -5.57 13.98 8.33
C ASP A 58 -4.95 14.04 6.94
N LEU A 59 -3.67 13.66 6.81
CA LEU A 59 -3.02 13.51 5.51
C LEU A 59 -3.65 12.38 4.68
N LEU A 60 -4.03 11.27 5.31
CA LEU A 60 -4.76 10.20 4.62
C LEU A 60 -6.12 10.67 4.10
N ASN A 61 -6.88 11.40 4.92
CA ASN A 61 -8.17 11.96 4.51
C ASN A 61 -8.01 12.95 3.36
N LEU A 62 -7.02 13.84 3.45
CA LEU A 62 -6.73 14.81 2.38
C LEU A 62 -6.38 14.11 1.07
N PHE A 63 -5.55 13.07 1.11
CA PHE A 63 -5.23 12.27 -0.07
C PHE A 63 -6.49 11.63 -0.67
N SER A 64 -7.36 11.06 0.17
CA SER A 64 -8.62 10.48 -0.29
C SER A 64 -9.57 11.50 -0.93
N GLU A 65 -9.56 12.76 -0.49
CA GLU A 65 -10.37 13.81 -1.11
C GLU A 65 -9.74 14.30 -2.43
N VAL A 66 -8.42 14.44 -2.49
CA VAL A 66 -7.70 14.80 -3.72
C VAL A 66 -7.94 13.79 -4.83
N GLU A 67 -8.03 12.49 -4.49
CA GLU A 67 -8.33 11.44 -5.47
C GLU A 67 -9.69 11.59 -6.18
N LYS A 68 -10.63 12.33 -5.59
CA LYS A 68 -11.95 12.58 -6.18
C LYS A 68 -11.98 13.81 -7.09
N LEU A 69 -10.91 14.60 -7.14
CA LEU A 69 -10.84 15.83 -7.93
C LEU A 69 -10.69 15.56 -9.42
N SER A 70 -10.91 16.61 -10.21
CA SER A 70 -10.60 16.61 -11.64
C SER A 70 -9.10 16.44 -11.87
N SER A 71 -8.70 15.94 -13.06
CA SER A 71 -7.28 15.79 -13.40
C SER A 71 -6.53 17.12 -13.31
N GLU A 72 -7.16 18.23 -13.71
CA GLU A 72 -6.58 19.57 -13.65
C GLU A 72 -6.32 20.00 -12.20
N ASP A 73 -7.24 19.72 -11.29
CA ASP A 73 -7.08 20.09 -9.88
C ASP A 73 -6.08 19.17 -9.16
N LYS A 74 -6.01 17.88 -9.53
CA LYS A 74 -4.97 16.97 -9.05
C LYS A 74 -3.57 17.44 -9.46
N GLU A 75 -3.41 17.96 -10.67
CA GLU A 75 -2.15 18.52 -11.16
C GLU A 75 -1.74 19.74 -10.33
N LYS A 76 -2.65 20.68 -10.08
CA LYS A 76 -2.39 21.85 -9.22
C LYS A 76 -1.97 21.46 -7.80
N VAL A 77 -2.62 20.46 -7.21
CA VAL A 77 -2.26 19.94 -5.88
C VAL A 77 -0.86 19.34 -5.88
N SER A 78 -0.51 18.60 -6.93
CA SER A 78 0.82 17.99 -7.08
C SER A 78 1.90 19.06 -7.21
N ASP A 79 1.68 20.06 -8.07
CA ASP A 79 2.59 21.20 -8.26
C ASP A 79 2.84 21.96 -6.97
N PHE A 80 1.78 22.18 -6.18
CA PHE A 80 1.87 22.84 -4.90
C PHE A 80 2.74 22.05 -3.90
N LEU A 81 2.52 20.74 -3.80
CA LEU A 81 3.30 19.86 -2.92
C LEU A 81 4.77 19.84 -3.33
N ASP A 82 5.06 19.76 -4.62
CA ASP A 82 6.43 19.80 -5.15
C ASP A 82 7.12 21.13 -4.86
N ALA A 83 6.45 22.24 -5.10
CA ALA A 83 6.96 23.58 -4.78
C ALA A 83 7.26 23.72 -3.28
N PHE A 84 6.39 23.20 -2.41
CA PHE A 84 6.58 23.23 -0.97
C PHE A 84 7.81 22.40 -0.53
N LEU A 85 7.95 21.18 -1.05
CA LEU A 85 9.07 20.30 -0.76
C LEU A 85 10.40 20.89 -1.28
N MET A 86 10.38 21.48 -2.47
CA MET A 86 11.54 22.15 -3.05
C MET A 86 11.99 23.34 -2.21
N LYS A 87 11.05 24.20 -1.78
CA LYS A 87 11.33 25.32 -0.87
C LYS A 87 11.99 24.84 0.43
N ARG A 88 11.55 23.71 0.99
CA ARG A 88 12.14 23.14 2.21
C ARG A 88 13.56 22.61 1.97
N LYS A 89 13.80 21.91 0.86
CA LYS A 89 15.13 21.42 0.46
C LYS A 89 16.11 22.59 0.28
N MET A 90 15.69 23.65 -0.42
CA MET A 90 16.51 24.86 -0.62
C MET A 90 16.89 25.53 0.70
N LYS A 91 15.95 25.68 1.64
CA LYS A 91 16.25 26.22 2.97
C LYS A 91 17.27 25.38 3.75
N GLN A 92 17.23 24.05 3.62
CA GLN A 92 18.20 23.17 4.26
C GLN A 92 19.59 23.24 3.63
N MET A 93 19.68 23.52 2.33
CA MET A 93 20.96 23.66 1.61
C MET A 93 21.62 25.03 1.86
N VAL A 94 20.84 26.10 1.92
CA VAL A 94 21.34 27.48 2.12
C VAL A 94 21.59 27.80 3.61
N GLY A 95 21.00 27.02 4.52
CA GLY A 95 21.23 27.13 5.97
C GLY A 95 22.44 26.37 6.51
N ARG A 96 23.38 25.96 5.64
CA ARG A 96 24.68 25.39 5.99
C ARG A 96 25.80 26.37 5.71
#